data_AF-A0A7H4PEP3-F1
#
_entry.id   AF-A0A7H4PEP3-F1
#
_cell.length_a   1.000
_cell.length_b   1.000
_cell.length_c   1.000
_cell.angle_alpha   90.00
_cell.angle_beta   90.00
_cell.angle_gamma   90.00
#
_symmetry.space_group_name_H-M   'P 1'
#
loop_
_entity.id
_entity.type
_entity.pdbx_description
1 polymer ?
#
loop_
_entity_poly.entity_id
_entity_poly.type
_entity_poly.pdbx_seq_one_letter_code
_entity_poly.pdbx_strand_id
1 'polypeptide(L)' 'MTPPLTTIHQPKDELGELAIDVLIHRMADPGQKQQRVQLTPELVVRGSA' A
#
# COMPACT_ATOMS: atom_id res chain seq x y z
N MET A 1 -5.27 -0.43 -31.91
CA MET A 1 -4.79 -1.32 -30.84
C MET A 1 -4.29 -0.44 -29.71
N THR A 2 -4.74 -0.66 -28.47
CA THR A 2 -4.31 0.15 -27.32
C THR A 2 -3.26 -0.62 -26.54
N PRO A 3 -2.03 -0.12 -26.40
CA PRO A 3 -0.99 -0.83 -25.68
C PRO A 3 -1.32 -0.92 -24.18
N PRO A 4 -0.94 -2.01 -23.50
CA PRO A 4 -1.10 -2.12 -22.05
C PRO A 4 -0.23 -1.07 -21.32
N LEU A 5 -0.77 -0.51 -20.24
CA LEU A 5 -0.22 0.66 -19.55
C LEU A 5 1.01 0.35 -18.69
N THR A 6 2.11 1.05 -18.91
CA THR A 6 3.22 1.16 -17.95
C THR A 6 2.77 1.96 -16.74
N THR A 7 2.93 1.44 -15.53
CA THR A 7 2.38 2.05 -14.32
C THR A 7 3.23 1.78 -13.08
N ILE A 8 3.00 2.56 -12.03
CA ILE A 8 3.53 2.29 -10.70
C ILE A 8 2.54 1.35 -9.98
N HIS A 9 2.96 0.11 -9.76
CA HIS A 9 2.23 -0.86 -8.97
C HIS A 9 2.36 -0.49 -7.48
N GLN A 10 1.26 0.02 -6.94
CA GLN A 10 1.14 0.28 -5.51
C GLN A 10 0.80 -1.03 -4.76
N PRO A 11 1.47 -1.32 -3.62
CA PRO A 11 1.22 -2.49 -2.78
C PRO A 11 -0.08 -2.31 -1.99
N LYS A 12 -1.22 -2.40 -2.69
CA LYS A 12 -2.54 -2.08 -2.13
C LYS A 12 -3.04 -3.13 -1.15
N ASP A 13 -2.67 -4.39 -1.38
CA ASP A 13 -3.10 -5.50 -0.52
C ASP A 13 -2.39 -5.40 0.85
N GLU A 14 -1.07 -5.24 0.84
CA GLU A 14 -0.26 -5.01 2.05
C GLU A 14 -0.68 -3.73 2.79
N LEU A 15 -0.98 -2.65 2.05
CA LEU A 15 -1.53 -1.43 2.65
C LEU A 15 -2.84 -1.69 3.40
N GLY A 16 -3.74 -2.48 2.81
CA GLY A 16 -5.02 -2.82 3.41
C GLY A 16 -4.87 -3.67 4.66
N GLU A 17 -4.05 -4.72 4.59
CA GLU A 17 -3.76 -5.61 5.73
C GLU A 17 -3.18 -4.82 6.90
N LEU A 18 -2.13 -4.04 6.65
CA LEU A 18 -1.50 -3.20 7.66
C LEU A 18 -2.44 -2.17 8.26
N ALA A 19 -3.32 -1.56 7.44
CA ALA A 19 -4.28 -0.58 7.94
C ALA A 19 -5.27 -1.20 8.94
N ILE A 20 -5.72 -2.43 8.67
CA ILE A 20 -6.61 -3.16 9.58
C ILE A 20 -5.87 -3.55 10.86
N ASP A 21 -4.65 -4.05 10.76
CA ASP A 21 -3.84 -4.37 11.93
C ASP A 21 -3.63 -3.15 12.83
N VAL A 22 -3.23 -2.02 12.25
CA VAL A 22 -3.04 -0.76 12.99
C VAL A 22 -4.34 -0.30 13.65
N LEU A 23 -5.49 -0.48 12.99
CA LEU A 23 -6.79 -0.13 13.56
C LEU A 23 -7.13 -1.02 14.77
N ILE A 24 -6.97 -2.34 14.65
CA ILE A 24 -7.23 -3.29 15.74
C ILE A 24 -6.33 -2.98 16.94
N HIS A 25 -5.04 -2.75 16.74
CA HIS A 25 -4.10 -2.41 17.81
C HIS A 25 -4.49 -1.09 18.50
N ARG A 26 -4.90 -0.08 17.73
CA ARG A 26 -5.36 1.20 18.29
C ARG A 26 -6.66 1.08 19.08
N MET A 27 -7.58 0.20 18.68
CA MET A 27 -8.81 -0.04 19.44
C MET A 27 -8.52 -0.72 20.78
N ALA A 28 -7.52 -1.60 20.82
CA ALA A 28 -7.07 -2.25 22.05
C ALA A 28 -6.30 -1.31 22.99
N ASP A 29 -5.50 -0.39 22.44
CA ASP A 29 -4.76 0.63 23.20
C ASP A 29 -4.82 2.01 22.50
N PRO A 30 -5.81 2.85 22.86
CA PRO A 30 -5.95 4.18 22.27
C PRO A 30 -4.79 5.15 22.59
N GLY A 31 -4.00 4.87 23.62
CA GLY A 31 -2.87 5.70 24.04
C GLY A 31 -1.57 5.39 23.29
N GLN A 32 -1.57 4.37 22.42
CA GLN A 32 -0.39 3.93 21.71
C GLN A 32 0.15 5.01 20.75
N LYS A 33 1.47 5.16 20.71
CA LYS A 33 2.12 6.13 19.81
C LYS A 33 1.83 5.81 18.35
N GLN A 34 1.64 6.85 17.55
CA GLN A 34 1.46 6.70 16.11
C GLN A 34 2.67 6.01 15.47
N GLN A 35 2.40 4.90 14.77
CA GLN A 35 3.39 4.21 13.96
C GLN A 35 3.34 4.71 12.52
N ARG A 36 4.50 5.10 11.98
CA ARG A 36 4.64 5.47 10.58
C ARG A 36 5.23 4.28 9.82
N VAL A 37 4.50 3.82 8.81
CA VAL A 37 4.96 2.75 7.92
C VAL A 37 5.00 3.30 6.50
N GLN A 38 6.05 2.99 5.76
CA GLN A 38 6.22 3.38 4.38
C GLN A 38 6.31 2.12 3.52
N LEU A 39 5.42 2.01 2.54
CA LEU A 39 5.41 0.91 1.58
C LEU A 39 6.07 1.37 0.29
N THR A 40 6.97 0.55 -0.24
CA THR A 40 7.71 0.85 -1.47
C THR A 40 6.90 0.36 -2.67
N PRO A 41 6.59 1.24 -3.65
CA PRO A 41 5.92 0.81 -4.86
C PRO A 41 6.91 0.27 -5.89
N GLU A 42 6.37 -0.38 -6.93
CA GLU A 42 7.17 -0.99 -8.00
C GLU A 42 6.82 -0.42 -9.38
N LEU A 43 7.81 -0.17 -10.22
CA LEU A 43 7.58 0.20 -11.62
C LEU A 43 7.30 -1.04 -12.46
N VAL A 44 6.14 -1.07 -13.13
CA VAL A 44 5.77 -2.14 -14.07
C VAL A 44 5.71 -1.58 -15.48
N VAL A 45 6.71 -1.93 -16.28
CA VAL A 45 6.82 -1.54 -17.70
C VAL A 45 5.98 -2.47 -18.56
N ARG A 46 5.21 -1.88 -19.49
CA ARG A 46 4.38 -2.57 -20.48
C ARG A 46 4.53 -1.89 -21.84
N GLY A 47 3.54 -2.01 -22.73
CA GLY A 47 3.64 -1.56 -24.12
C GLY A 47 3.45 -0.07 -24.36
N SER A 48 3.18 0.72 -23.31
CA SER A 48 2.89 2.16 -23.44
C SER A 48 4.05 3.08 -23.01
N ALA A 49 5.21 2.52 -22.64
CA ALA A 49 6.41 3.29 -22.31
C ALA A 49 7.19 3.67 -23.56
#